data_AF-A0A2G6VQA1-F1
#
_entry.id   AF-A0A2G6VQA1-F1
#
_cell.length_a   1.000
_cell.length_b   1.000
_cell.length_c   1.000
_cell.angle_alpha   90.00
_cell.angle_beta   90.00
_cell.angle_gamma   90.00
#
_symmetry.space_group_name_H-M   'P 1'
#
loop_
_entity.id
_entity.type
_entity.pdbx_description
1 polymer ?
#
loop_
_entity_poly.entity_id
_entity_poly.type
_entity_poly.pdbx_seq_one_letter_code
_entity_poly.pdbx_strand_id
1 'polypeptide(L)'
;MKTNSSLLLILFVQISFGQETVSKEISGQILEPSISVEGVNIINIATQVTSVSNADGKFSIKVKEGDVLVFSAINLESQKYRITNTDFSLASIQIKMKTKQTELSEVVVNKYAHINAVNLGIVSKNQKKYTAAERKLAVAGDFKPISLLGLLGGSMPLDPILNKINGRTKNLKKNIEVEKKEVSIVQLGYLFEQAYFVDRLGVSSEYVTGFKYYLVENEEVVSLLRSKEKSKLEFLINELAVKYKEIIASELK
;
A
#
# COMPACT_ATOMS: atom_id res chain seq x y z
N MET A 1 -87.77 -14.99 -4.29
CA MET A 1 -86.38 -14.50 -4.22
C MET A 1 -86.37 -13.01 -4.54
N LYS A 2 -86.39 -12.14 -3.52
CA LYS A 2 -86.22 -10.70 -3.73
C LYS A 2 -84.73 -10.44 -3.93
N THR A 3 -84.33 -10.02 -5.11
CA THR A 3 -82.94 -9.78 -5.48
C THR A 3 -82.44 -8.52 -4.78
N ASN A 4 -81.34 -8.68 -4.03
CA ASN A 4 -80.67 -7.62 -3.27
C ASN A 4 -79.91 -6.67 -4.21
N SER A 5 -80.64 -5.85 -4.97
CA SER A 5 -80.09 -4.88 -5.93
C SER A 5 -79.24 -3.79 -5.26
N SER A 6 -79.55 -3.44 -4.01
CA SER A 6 -78.82 -2.43 -3.23
C SER A 6 -77.42 -2.87 -2.80
N LEU A 7 -77.16 -4.17 -2.66
CA LEU A 7 -75.84 -4.70 -2.28
C LEU A 7 -74.84 -4.62 -3.45
N LEU A 8 -75.34 -4.73 -4.68
CA LEU A 8 -74.52 -4.67 -5.90
C LEU A 8 -74.03 -3.24 -6.21
N LEU A 9 -74.82 -2.23 -5.83
CA LEU A 9 -74.48 -0.82 -6.00
C LEU A 9 -73.37 -0.36 -5.04
N ILE A 10 -73.34 -0.89 -3.82
CA ILE A 10 -72.28 -0.62 -2.83
C ILE A 10 -70.95 -1.24 -3.26
N LEU A 11 -70.97 -2.40 -3.92
CA LEU A 11 -69.76 -3.03 -4.46
C LEU A 11 -69.14 -2.22 -5.62
N PHE A 12 -69.95 -1.53 -6.42
CA PHE A 12 -69.49 -0.70 -7.54
C PHE A 12 -68.80 0.60 -7.09
N VAL A 13 -69.21 1.18 -5.96
CA VAL A 13 -68.58 2.40 -5.41
C VAL A 13 -67.17 2.12 -4.87
N GLN A 14 -66.90 0.90 -4.40
CA GLN A 14 -65.56 0.51 -3.92
C GLN A 14 -64.51 0.43 -5.03
N ILE A 15 -64.91 0.21 -6.29
CA ILE A 15 -63.98 0.13 -7.44
C ILE A 15 -63.52 1.53 -7.87
N SER A 16 -64.24 2.60 -7.50
CA SER A 16 -63.95 3.96 -7.96
C SER A 16 -62.88 4.71 -7.13
N PHE A 17 -62.39 4.13 -6.03
CA PHE A 17 -61.36 4.74 -5.18
C PHE A 17 -59.93 4.23 -5.46
N GLY A 18 -59.71 3.55 -6.59
CA GLY A 18 -58.36 3.28 -7.11
C GLY A 18 -57.74 4.53 -7.72
N GLN A 19 -57.41 5.55 -6.93
CA GLN A 19 -56.59 6.67 -7.41
C GLN A 19 -55.15 6.18 -7.62
N GLU A 20 -54.85 5.75 -8.85
CA GLU A 20 -53.46 5.66 -9.30
C GLU A 20 -52.84 7.05 -9.20
N THR A 21 -52.07 7.29 -8.13
CA THR A 21 -51.13 8.41 -8.06
C THR A 21 -50.34 8.48 -9.38
N VAL A 22 -50.68 9.48 -10.21
CA VAL A 22 -50.20 9.59 -11.59
C VAL A 22 -48.69 9.73 -11.56
N SER A 23 -47.98 8.66 -11.90
CA SER A 23 -46.53 8.72 -12.13
C SER A 23 -46.26 9.51 -13.40
N LYS A 24 -45.41 10.53 -13.32
CA LYS A 24 -45.01 11.35 -14.47
C LYS A 24 -43.60 10.95 -14.90
N GLU A 25 -43.37 10.96 -16.20
CA GLU A 25 -42.04 10.75 -16.75
C GLU A 25 -41.26 12.07 -16.70
N ILE A 26 -40.07 12.03 -16.12
CA ILE A 26 -39.15 13.16 -16.07
C ILE A 26 -37.92 12.86 -16.90
N SER A 27 -37.40 13.89 -17.58
CA SER A 27 -36.13 13.82 -18.27
C SER A 27 -35.07 14.60 -17.51
N GLY A 28 -33.83 14.12 -17.55
CA GLY A 28 -32.70 14.79 -16.91
C GLY A 28 -31.40 14.51 -17.62
N GLN A 29 -30.36 15.26 -17.23
CA GLN A 29 -29.01 15.10 -17.71
C GLN A 29 -28.02 15.08 -16.54
N ILE A 30 -27.13 14.10 -16.56
CA ILE A 30 -26.03 13.96 -15.62
C ILE A 30 -24.84 14.75 -16.16
N LEU A 31 -24.24 15.58 -15.31
CA LEU A 31 -23.09 16.41 -15.65
C LEU A 31 -21.90 16.01 -14.78
N GLU A 32 -20.83 15.58 -15.44
CA GLU A 32 -19.49 15.51 -14.86
C GLU A 32 -18.46 15.91 -15.94
N PRO A 33 -17.61 16.93 -15.73
CA PRO A 33 -16.72 17.46 -16.78
C PRO A 33 -15.58 16.52 -17.18
N SER A 34 -15.18 15.61 -16.29
CA SER A 34 -13.90 14.89 -16.39
C SER A 34 -14.03 13.45 -16.87
N ILE A 35 -15.21 12.84 -16.77
CA ILE A 35 -15.42 11.40 -17.02
C ILE A 35 -16.71 11.20 -17.81
N SER A 36 -16.74 10.18 -18.68
CA SER A 36 -17.96 9.76 -19.37
C SER A 36 -19.07 9.42 -18.37
N VAL A 37 -20.24 10.02 -18.59
CA VAL A 37 -21.48 9.83 -17.80
C VAL A 37 -22.44 8.83 -18.46
N GLU A 38 -21.93 7.99 -19.37
CA GLU A 38 -22.67 6.91 -20.00
C GLU A 38 -22.86 5.72 -19.05
N GLY A 39 -24.04 5.10 -19.07
CA GLY A 39 -24.28 3.86 -18.31
C GLY A 39 -24.46 4.05 -16.81
N VAL A 40 -24.83 5.24 -16.35
CA VAL A 40 -25.15 5.49 -14.94
C VAL A 40 -26.50 4.86 -14.61
N ASN A 41 -26.54 4.04 -13.56
CA ASN A 41 -27.76 3.40 -13.09
C ASN A 41 -28.56 4.37 -12.21
N ILE A 42 -29.82 4.54 -12.57
CA ILE A 42 -30.76 5.44 -11.90
C ILE A 42 -31.88 4.60 -11.33
N ILE A 43 -32.05 4.64 -10.01
CA ILE A 43 -33.02 3.79 -9.31
C ILE A 43 -33.93 4.69 -8.48
N ASN A 44 -35.24 4.57 -8.69
CA ASN A 44 -36.21 5.15 -7.77
C ASN A 44 -36.36 4.23 -6.56
N ILE A 45 -36.00 4.69 -5.36
CA ILE A 45 -36.06 3.86 -4.14
C ILE A 45 -37.50 3.43 -3.81
N ALA A 46 -38.47 4.31 -4.05
CA ALA A 46 -39.86 4.08 -3.65
C ALA A 46 -40.57 3.07 -4.57
N THR A 47 -40.34 3.16 -5.87
CA THR A 47 -41.03 2.33 -6.87
C THR A 47 -40.16 1.19 -7.43
N GLN A 48 -38.86 1.18 -7.10
CA GLN A 48 -37.85 0.25 -7.63
C GLN A 48 -37.69 0.28 -9.16
N VAL A 49 -38.28 1.27 -9.83
CA VAL A 49 -38.09 1.49 -11.27
C VAL A 49 -36.65 1.91 -11.53
N THR A 50 -36.04 1.31 -12.53
CA THR A 50 -34.66 1.59 -12.94
C THR A 50 -34.60 2.20 -14.34
N SER A 51 -33.59 3.01 -14.58
CA SER A 51 -33.26 3.59 -15.89
C SER A 51 -31.74 3.76 -15.99
N VAL A 52 -31.24 3.92 -17.21
CA VAL A 52 -29.80 4.02 -17.49
C VAL A 52 -29.55 5.26 -18.34
N SER A 53 -28.49 6.01 -18.06
CA SER A 53 -28.09 7.15 -18.88
C SER A 53 -27.47 6.72 -20.21
N ASN A 54 -27.73 7.50 -21.25
CA ASN A 54 -27.10 7.33 -22.57
C ASN A 54 -25.74 8.05 -22.66
N ALA A 55 -25.08 8.01 -23.83
CA ALA A 55 -23.75 8.59 -24.06
C ALA A 55 -23.65 10.09 -23.74
N ASP A 56 -24.74 10.84 -23.89
CA ASP A 56 -24.84 12.27 -23.55
C ASP A 56 -25.13 12.52 -22.06
N GLY A 57 -25.25 11.47 -21.24
CA GLY A 57 -25.65 11.54 -19.84
C GLY A 57 -27.15 11.83 -19.63
N LYS A 58 -27.97 11.78 -20.67
CA LYS A 58 -29.42 12.01 -20.58
C LYS A 58 -30.13 10.74 -20.11
N PHE A 59 -31.21 10.92 -19.35
CA PHE A 59 -32.04 9.83 -18.86
C PHE A 59 -33.51 10.22 -18.81
N SER A 60 -34.38 9.21 -18.81
CA SER A 60 -35.81 9.35 -18.60
C SER A 60 -36.30 8.31 -17.60
N ILE A 61 -37.09 8.71 -16.61
CA ILE A 61 -37.61 7.80 -15.57
C ILE A 61 -38.97 8.26 -15.06
N LYS A 62 -39.84 7.30 -14.74
CA LYS A 62 -41.16 7.57 -14.14
C LYS A 62 -41.05 7.75 -12.63
N VAL A 63 -41.53 8.88 -12.13
CA VAL A 63 -41.44 9.27 -10.71
C VAL A 63 -42.73 9.92 -10.22
N LYS A 64 -42.90 9.92 -8.90
CA LYS A 64 -43.94 10.69 -8.19
C LYS A 64 -43.30 11.81 -7.39
N GLU A 65 -44.10 12.80 -7.04
CA GLU A 65 -43.63 13.88 -6.16
C GLU A 65 -43.18 13.30 -4.81
N GLY A 66 -42.00 13.70 -4.35
CA GLY A 66 -41.43 13.23 -3.09
C GLY A 66 -40.58 11.96 -3.19
N ASP A 67 -40.54 11.29 -4.35
CA ASP A 67 -39.67 10.14 -4.58
C ASP A 67 -38.18 10.51 -4.52
N VAL A 68 -37.33 9.53 -4.21
CA VAL A 68 -35.87 9.71 -4.18
C VAL A 68 -35.22 8.83 -5.25
N LEU A 69 -34.49 9.47 -6.14
CA LEU A 69 -33.65 8.83 -7.15
C LEU A 69 -32.23 8.64 -6.62
N VAL A 70 -31.67 7.47 -6.87
CA VAL A 70 -30.27 7.13 -6.59
C VAL A 70 -29.55 6.93 -7.91
N PHE A 71 -28.49 7.70 -8.10
CA PHE A 71 -27.58 7.60 -9.22
C PHE A 71 -26.34 6.86 -8.77
N SER A 72 -25.94 5.81 -9.49
CA SER A 72 -24.76 5.01 -9.15
C SER A 72 -24.03 4.53 -10.40
N ALA A 73 -22.71 4.60 -10.37
CA ALA A 73 -21.82 4.08 -11.41
C ALA A 73 -20.52 3.59 -10.78
N ILE A 74 -19.74 2.81 -11.52
CA ILE A 74 -18.47 2.23 -11.03
C ILE A 74 -17.45 3.35 -10.73
N ASN A 75 -17.41 4.36 -11.61
CA ASN A 75 -16.39 5.43 -11.60
C ASN A 75 -16.89 6.75 -10.97
N LEU A 76 -18.12 6.79 -10.46
CA LEU A 76 -18.73 7.99 -9.87
C LEU A 76 -19.24 7.70 -8.45
N GLU A 77 -19.25 8.73 -7.61
CA GLU A 77 -19.85 8.67 -6.29
C GLU A 77 -21.38 8.61 -6.39
N SER A 78 -22.00 7.74 -5.59
CA SER A 78 -23.46 7.60 -5.61
C SER A 78 -24.14 8.86 -5.06
N GLN A 79 -25.04 9.45 -5.86
CA GLN A 79 -25.76 10.66 -5.50
C GLN A 79 -27.25 10.35 -5.29
N LYS A 80 -27.86 10.98 -4.28
CA LYS A 80 -29.31 10.94 -4.06
C LYS A 80 -29.94 12.27 -4.46
N TYR A 81 -31.06 12.21 -5.17
CA TYR A 81 -31.84 13.38 -5.55
C TYR A 81 -33.32 13.17 -5.20
N ARG A 82 -33.93 14.15 -4.55
CA ARG A 82 -35.35 14.10 -4.18
C ARG A 82 -36.17 14.90 -5.18
N ILE A 83 -37.23 14.29 -5.70
CA ILE A 83 -38.13 14.92 -6.66
C ILE A 83 -39.06 15.90 -5.94
N THR A 84 -39.11 17.12 -6.45
CA THR A 84 -39.95 18.23 -5.99
C THR A 84 -40.96 18.61 -7.06
N ASN A 85 -42.04 19.32 -6.70
CA ASN A 85 -43.06 19.72 -7.68
C ASN A 85 -42.49 20.60 -8.81
N THR A 86 -41.50 21.44 -8.48
CA THR A 86 -40.78 22.30 -9.43
C THR A 86 -40.05 21.49 -10.50
N ASP A 87 -39.59 20.28 -10.18
CA ASP A 87 -38.88 19.43 -11.16
C ASP A 87 -39.79 18.98 -12.31
N PHE A 88 -41.11 18.87 -12.10
CA PHE A 88 -42.06 18.55 -13.17
C PHE A 88 -42.34 19.73 -14.11
N SER A 89 -42.02 20.95 -13.70
CA SER A 89 -42.15 22.15 -14.53
C SER A 89 -40.91 22.42 -15.39
N LEU A 90 -39.80 21.76 -15.07
CA LEU A 90 -38.55 21.88 -15.81
C LEU A 90 -38.54 20.90 -16.99
N ALA A 91 -38.01 21.36 -18.14
CA ALA A 91 -37.84 20.51 -19.32
C ALA A 91 -36.77 19.42 -19.12
N SER A 92 -35.76 19.69 -18.27
CA SER A 92 -34.70 18.74 -17.95
C SER A 92 -34.04 19.08 -16.61
N ILE A 93 -33.84 18.07 -15.76
CA ILE A 93 -33.16 18.20 -14.46
C ILE A 93 -31.66 17.97 -14.64
N GLN A 94 -30.81 18.83 -14.04
CA GLN A 94 -29.36 18.67 -14.09
C GLN A 94 -28.82 18.05 -12.80
N ILE A 95 -28.16 16.90 -12.90
CA ILE A 95 -27.57 16.18 -11.76
C ILE A 95 -26.05 16.19 -11.87
N LYS A 96 -25.38 16.84 -10.92
CA LYS A 96 -23.91 16.84 -10.86
C LYS A 96 -23.43 15.68 -10.00
N MET A 97 -22.66 14.78 -10.59
CA MET A 97 -22.01 13.67 -9.87
C MET A 97 -20.52 13.96 -9.72
N LYS A 98 -19.86 13.33 -8.74
CA LYS A 98 -18.41 13.45 -8.56
C LYS A 98 -17.71 12.17 -8.98
N THR A 99 -16.52 12.31 -9.52
CA THR A 99 -15.60 11.19 -9.76
C THR A 99 -15.25 10.46 -8.46
N LYS A 100 -15.39 9.13 -8.45
CA LYS A 100 -14.98 8.29 -7.32
C LYS A 100 -13.48 8.02 -7.40
N GLN A 101 -12.71 8.60 -6.49
CA GLN A 101 -11.29 8.30 -6.35
C GLN A 101 -11.11 7.05 -5.49
N THR A 102 -10.54 5.98 -6.05
CA THR A 102 -10.17 4.79 -5.28
C THR A 102 -8.72 4.93 -4.86
N GLU A 103 -8.48 5.24 -3.58
CA GLU A 103 -7.14 5.21 -3.02
C GLU A 103 -6.67 3.75 -2.94
N LEU A 104 -5.57 3.43 -3.63
CA LEU A 104 -4.96 2.11 -3.54
C LEU A 104 -4.28 1.97 -2.17
N SER A 105 -4.61 0.91 -1.44
CA SER A 105 -3.91 0.60 -0.19
C SER A 105 -2.45 0.27 -0.47
N GLU A 106 -1.54 0.79 0.35
CA GLU A 106 -0.12 0.51 0.25
C GLU A 106 0.16 -1.00 0.42
N VAL A 107 1.02 -1.55 -0.45
CA VAL A 107 1.39 -2.97 -0.42
C VAL A 107 2.49 -3.17 0.63
N VAL A 108 2.14 -3.83 1.74
CA VAL A 108 3.14 -4.23 2.76
C VAL A 108 3.83 -5.53 2.31
N VAL A 109 5.07 -5.39 1.80
CA VAL A 109 5.93 -6.51 1.34
C VAL A 109 6.50 -7.32 2.51
N ASN A 110 5.66 -7.77 3.46
CA ASN A 110 5.95 -8.85 4.41
C ASN A 110 4.78 -9.14 5.38
N LYS A 111 3.52 -8.91 4.97
CA LYS A 111 2.34 -9.02 5.85
C LYS A 111 2.29 -10.35 6.64
N TYR A 112 2.82 -11.43 6.05
CA TYR A 112 2.86 -12.75 6.67
C TYR A 112 4.29 -13.32 6.69
N ALA A 113 5.21 -12.69 7.42
CA ALA A 113 6.59 -13.20 7.60
C ALA A 113 6.67 -14.65 8.14
N HIS A 114 5.59 -15.12 8.77
CA HIS A 114 5.45 -16.49 9.26
C HIS A 114 5.08 -17.50 8.16
N ILE A 115 4.65 -17.07 6.97
CA ILE A 115 4.44 -17.94 5.81
C ILE A 115 5.75 -17.99 5.03
N ASN A 116 6.58 -18.96 5.35
CA ASN A 116 7.84 -19.19 4.65
C ASN A 116 8.06 -20.70 4.43
N ALA A 117 8.96 -21.05 3.52
CA ALA A 117 9.21 -22.44 3.13
C ALA A 117 9.61 -23.34 4.32
N VAL A 118 10.21 -22.77 5.38
CA VAL A 118 10.56 -23.49 6.60
C VAL A 118 9.31 -23.83 7.40
N ASN A 119 8.42 -22.85 7.61
CA ASN A 119 7.17 -23.03 8.36
C ASN A 119 6.15 -23.89 7.61
N LEU A 120 6.22 -23.91 6.28
CA LEU A 120 5.43 -24.79 5.42
C LEU A 120 6.02 -26.22 5.30
N GLY A 121 7.15 -26.50 5.95
CA GLY A 121 7.79 -27.83 5.92
C GLY A 121 8.46 -28.22 4.61
N ILE A 122 8.60 -27.28 3.66
CA ILE A 122 9.26 -27.50 2.36
C ILE A 122 10.77 -27.65 2.54
N VAL A 123 11.36 -26.92 3.50
CA VAL A 123 12.79 -26.96 3.82
C VAL A 123 13.03 -27.15 5.33
N SER A 124 14.19 -27.70 5.68
CA SER A 124 14.54 -27.98 7.08
C SER A 124 14.81 -26.70 7.89
N LYS A 125 14.48 -26.73 9.19
CA LYS A 125 14.57 -25.56 10.08
C LYS A 125 16.01 -25.08 10.35
N ASN A 126 16.98 -26.00 10.34
CA ASN A 126 18.37 -25.71 10.73
C ASN A 126 19.31 -25.41 9.54
N GLN A 127 18.76 -25.02 8.39
CA GLN A 127 19.59 -24.69 7.24
C GLN A 127 20.28 -23.33 7.44
N LYS A 128 21.60 -23.31 7.25
CA LYS A 128 22.38 -22.08 7.24
C LYS A 128 21.90 -21.17 6.09
N LYS A 129 21.41 -19.98 6.43
CA LYS A 129 21.03 -18.96 5.47
C LYS A 129 22.21 -18.03 5.22
N TYR A 130 22.55 -17.85 3.95
CA TYR A 130 23.63 -16.96 3.55
C TYR A 130 23.08 -15.66 2.99
N THR A 131 23.70 -14.55 3.37
CA THR A 131 23.47 -13.25 2.74
C THR A 131 23.93 -13.25 1.28
N ALA A 132 23.66 -12.18 0.54
CA ALA A 132 24.05 -12.12 -0.88
C ALA A 132 25.58 -12.12 -1.03
N ALA A 133 26.31 -11.38 -0.19
CA ALA A 133 27.77 -11.38 -0.25
C ALA A 133 28.36 -12.70 0.27
N GLU A 134 27.77 -13.31 1.30
CA GLU A 134 28.22 -14.61 1.81
C GLU A 134 28.08 -15.73 0.76
N ARG A 135 26.97 -15.73 -0.01
CA ARG A 135 26.80 -16.67 -1.13
C ARG A 135 27.89 -16.48 -2.18
N LYS A 136 28.22 -15.24 -2.54
CA LYS A 136 29.28 -14.95 -3.51
C LYS A 136 30.64 -15.42 -3.02
N LEU A 137 30.96 -15.25 -1.73
CA LEU A 137 32.20 -15.76 -1.15
C LEU A 137 32.22 -17.29 -1.13
N ALA A 138 31.12 -17.93 -0.75
CA ALA A 138 31.02 -19.39 -0.73
C ALA A 138 31.24 -20.00 -2.13
N VAL A 139 30.70 -19.37 -3.18
CA VAL A 139 30.91 -19.79 -4.58
C VAL A 139 32.35 -19.55 -5.05
N ALA A 140 32.99 -18.46 -4.61
CA ALA A 140 34.38 -18.18 -4.99
C ALA A 140 35.38 -19.24 -4.51
N GLY A 141 35.03 -19.96 -3.44
CA GLY A 141 35.84 -21.01 -2.83
C GLY A 141 37.04 -20.47 -2.05
N ASP A 142 37.44 -21.18 -1.00
CA ASP A 142 38.70 -20.90 -0.29
C ASP A 142 39.83 -21.78 -0.84
N PHE A 143 40.96 -21.16 -1.16
CA PHE A 143 42.18 -21.88 -1.51
C PHE A 143 42.71 -22.65 -0.30
N LYS A 144 42.76 -23.98 -0.38
CA LYS A 144 43.36 -24.85 0.64
C LYS A 144 44.75 -25.30 0.18
N PRO A 145 45.79 -25.34 1.03
CA PRO A 145 47.14 -25.79 0.60
C PRO A 145 47.18 -27.19 -0.03
N ILE A 146 46.33 -28.11 0.45
CA ILE A 146 46.14 -29.46 -0.14
C ILE A 146 45.65 -29.41 -1.58
N SER A 147 45.00 -28.32 -1.99
CA SER A 147 44.55 -28.12 -3.35
C SER A 147 45.75 -28.07 -4.33
N LEU A 148 46.94 -27.68 -3.86
CA LEU A 148 48.17 -27.70 -4.65
C LEU A 148 48.63 -29.11 -5.04
N LEU A 149 48.31 -30.14 -4.24
CA LEU A 149 48.55 -31.55 -4.62
C LEU A 149 47.62 -31.99 -5.76
N GLY A 150 46.38 -31.51 -5.79
CA GLY A 150 45.44 -31.77 -6.89
C GLY A 150 45.84 -31.09 -8.21
N LEU A 151 46.62 -30.00 -8.15
CA LEU A 151 47.22 -29.36 -9.33
C LEU A 151 48.29 -30.27 -9.98
N LEU A 152 49.12 -30.94 -9.16
CA LEU A 152 50.10 -31.90 -9.67
C LEU A 152 49.45 -33.17 -10.25
N GLY A 153 48.24 -33.51 -9.79
CA GLY A 153 47.43 -34.62 -10.31
C GLY A 153 46.42 -34.25 -11.40
N GLY A 154 46.41 -33.00 -11.89
CA GLY A 154 45.54 -32.55 -12.99
C GLY A 154 44.04 -32.48 -12.69
N SER A 155 43.62 -32.58 -11.43
CA SER A 155 42.21 -32.76 -11.02
C SER A 155 41.57 -31.52 -10.36
N MET A 156 42.25 -30.36 -10.40
CA MET A 156 41.80 -29.15 -9.70
C MET A 156 41.09 -28.12 -10.61
N PRO A 157 39.92 -27.57 -10.21
CA PRO A 157 39.39 -26.34 -10.80
C PRO A 157 40.29 -25.14 -10.46
N LEU A 158 40.66 -24.34 -11.47
CA LEU A 158 41.63 -23.24 -11.34
C LEU A 158 41.06 -21.99 -10.64
N ASP A 159 39.73 -21.87 -10.54
CA ASP A 159 39.03 -20.67 -10.05
C ASP A 159 39.49 -20.19 -8.67
N PRO A 160 39.67 -21.04 -7.63
CA PRO A 160 40.09 -20.57 -6.30
C PRO A 160 41.52 -20.00 -6.28
N ILE A 161 42.40 -20.51 -7.14
CA ILE A 161 43.79 -20.03 -7.28
C ILE A 161 43.77 -18.66 -7.97
N LEU A 162 43.06 -18.57 -9.10
CA LEU A 162 42.89 -17.33 -9.85
C LEU A 162 42.24 -16.24 -8.99
N ASN A 163 41.21 -16.60 -8.20
CA ASN A 163 40.50 -15.69 -7.29
C ASN A 163 41.37 -15.16 -6.13
N LYS A 164 42.36 -15.94 -5.69
CA LYS A 164 43.32 -15.51 -4.68
C LYS A 164 44.39 -14.59 -5.28
N ILE A 165 44.86 -14.88 -6.49
CA ILE A 165 45.85 -14.06 -7.21
C ILE A 165 45.26 -12.71 -7.61
N ASN A 166 44.04 -12.67 -8.14
CA ASN A 166 43.38 -11.43 -8.57
C ASN A 166 42.75 -10.62 -7.41
N GLY A 167 42.90 -11.08 -6.16
CA GLY A 167 42.37 -10.39 -4.97
C GLY A 167 40.84 -10.43 -4.82
N ARG A 168 40.11 -11.15 -5.67
CA ARG A 168 38.64 -11.24 -5.62
C ARG A 168 38.15 -11.79 -4.28
N THR A 169 38.79 -12.83 -3.74
CA THR A 169 38.40 -13.39 -2.43
C THR A 169 38.57 -12.37 -1.29
N LYS A 170 39.60 -11.52 -1.35
CA LYS A 170 39.80 -10.43 -0.37
C LYS A 170 38.68 -9.40 -0.47
N ASN A 171 38.32 -8.99 -1.68
CA ASN A 171 37.22 -8.04 -1.92
C ASN A 171 35.86 -8.61 -1.48
N LEU A 172 35.61 -9.90 -1.73
CA LEU A 172 34.37 -10.56 -1.29
C LEU A 172 34.26 -10.62 0.24
N LYS A 173 35.35 -10.86 0.96
CA LYS A 173 35.37 -10.78 2.44
C LYS A 173 35.04 -9.37 2.93
N LYS A 174 35.64 -8.34 2.32
CA LYS A 174 35.32 -6.94 2.61
C LYS A 174 33.84 -6.62 2.35
N ASN A 175 33.28 -7.13 1.26
CA ASN A 175 31.86 -6.91 0.94
C ASN A 175 30.91 -7.52 1.97
N ILE A 176 31.29 -8.61 2.63
CA ILE A 176 30.49 -9.19 3.72
C ILE A 176 30.48 -8.24 4.93
N GLU A 177 31.62 -7.64 5.26
CA GLU A 177 31.70 -6.66 6.35
C GLU A 177 30.87 -5.41 6.03
N VAL A 178 30.91 -4.94 4.78
CA VAL A 178 30.06 -3.84 4.30
C VAL A 178 28.58 -4.19 4.39
N GLU A 179 28.15 -5.36 3.91
CA GLU A 179 26.74 -5.79 3.99
C GLU A 179 26.28 -5.88 5.45
N LYS A 180 27.13 -6.37 6.36
CA LYS A 180 26.82 -6.40 7.80
C LYS A 180 26.63 -4.98 8.37
N LYS A 181 27.48 -4.03 7.98
CA LYS A 181 27.38 -2.63 8.41
C LYS A 181 26.12 -1.96 7.86
N GLU A 182 25.78 -2.19 6.59
CA GLU A 182 24.55 -1.68 5.98
C GLU A 182 23.31 -2.18 6.71
N VAL A 183 23.27 -3.47 7.06
CA VAL A 183 22.18 -4.03 7.88
C VAL A 183 22.08 -3.34 9.24
N SER A 184 23.21 -3.08 9.91
CA SER A 184 23.22 -2.35 11.19
C SER A 184 22.78 -0.90 11.06
N ILE A 185 23.12 -0.20 9.96
CA ILE A 185 22.65 1.16 9.68
C ILE A 185 21.14 1.19 9.49
N VAL A 186 20.59 0.22 8.75
CA VAL A 186 19.15 0.05 8.57
C VAL A 186 18.46 -0.23 9.91
N GLN A 187 19.04 -1.08 10.76
CA GLN A 187 18.53 -1.34 12.11
C GLN A 187 18.53 -0.08 12.99
N LEU A 188 19.58 0.74 12.93
CA LEU A 188 19.61 2.04 13.62
C LEU A 188 18.46 2.94 13.16
N GLY A 189 18.17 2.97 11.86
CA GLY A 189 17.04 3.73 11.30
C GLY A 189 15.68 3.26 11.78
N TYR A 190 15.51 1.96 12.04
CA TYR A 190 14.27 1.43 12.64
C TYR A 190 14.16 1.73 14.15
N LEU A 191 15.27 1.85 14.85
CA LEU A 191 15.29 2.07 16.31
C LEU A 191 15.22 3.54 16.71
N PHE A 192 15.76 4.42 15.86
CA PHE A 192 15.89 5.85 16.10
C PHE A 192 15.49 6.63 14.84
N GLU A 193 14.47 7.47 14.98
CA GLU A 193 14.02 8.37 13.91
C GLU A 193 15.07 9.44 13.61
N GLN A 194 14.97 10.08 12.44
CA GLN A 194 15.91 11.14 12.05
C GLN A 194 15.93 12.30 13.07
N ALA A 195 14.77 12.64 13.64
CA ALA A 195 14.62 13.66 14.69
C ALA A 195 15.47 13.36 15.93
N TYR A 196 15.66 12.09 16.30
CA TYR A 196 16.55 11.72 17.40
C TYR A 196 18.00 12.19 17.16
N PHE A 197 18.50 12.02 15.94
CA PHE A 197 19.87 12.44 15.59
C PHE A 197 20.01 13.95 15.47
N VAL A 198 19.01 14.62 14.89
CA VAL A 198 19.07 16.07 14.66
C VAL A 198 18.76 16.83 15.94
N ASP A 199 17.60 16.60 16.54
CA ASP A 199 17.09 17.44 17.62
C ASP A 199 17.72 17.09 18.96
N ARG A 200 17.90 15.79 19.24
CA ARG A 200 18.43 15.34 20.54
C ARG A 200 19.95 15.28 20.58
N LEU A 201 20.60 14.75 19.55
CA LEU A 201 22.07 14.67 19.52
C LEU A 201 22.72 15.94 18.97
N GLY A 202 21.96 16.80 18.27
CA GLY A 202 22.47 18.01 17.65
C GLY A 202 23.36 17.75 16.45
N VAL A 203 23.18 16.63 15.74
CA VAL A 203 23.93 16.32 14.51
C VAL A 203 23.18 16.93 13.32
N SER A 204 23.81 17.83 12.56
CA SER A 204 23.18 18.41 11.37
C SER A 204 22.69 17.32 10.41
N SER A 205 21.54 17.56 9.75
CA SER A 205 20.88 16.60 8.86
C SER A 205 21.81 16.00 7.81
N GLU A 206 22.74 16.82 7.27
CA GLU A 206 23.73 16.43 6.27
C GLU A 206 24.72 15.38 6.78
N TYR A 207 25.03 15.41 8.08
CA TYR A 207 25.97 14.50 8.73
C TYR A 207 25.30 13.29 9.39
N VAL A 208 23.96 13.20 9.43
CA VAL A 208 23.27 12.08 10.09
C VAL A 208 23.64 10.74 9.46
N THR A 209 23.72 10.68 8.13
CA THR A 209 24.13 9.47 7.42
C THR A 209 25.58 9.10 7.74
N GLY A 210 26.49 10.07 7.71
CA GLY A 210 27.89 9.88 8.09
C GLY A 210 28.04 9.43 9.55
N PHE A 211 27.22 9.96 10.46
CA PHE A 211 27.20 9.55 11.85
C PHE A 211 26.74 8.10 12.01
N LYS A 212 25.72 7.66 11.26
CA LYS A 212 25.31 6.24 11.26
C LYS A 212 26.45 5.32 10.80
N TYR A 213 27.22 5.72 9.79
CA TYR A 213 28.43 4.97 9.40
C TYR A 213 29.47 4.95 10.53
N TYR A 214 29.75 6.08 11.16
CA TYR A 214 30.66 6.17 12.30
C TYR A 214 30.23 5.26 13.47
N LEU A 215 28.93 5.22 13.79
CA LEU A 215 28.40 4.36 14.84
C LEU A 215 28.62 2.87 14.57
N VAL A 216 28.41 2.40 13.33
CA VAL A 216 28.56 0.96 13.00
C VAL A 216 30.01 0.51 12.85
N GLU A 217 30.98 1.44 12.85
CA GLU A 217 32.40 1.11 13.00
C GLU A 217 32.76 0.70 14.43
N ASN A 218 31.97 1.10 15.43
CA ASN A 218 32.17 0.69 16.81
C ASN A 218 31.59 -0.72 17.07
N GLU A 219 32.45 -1.68 17.43
CA GLU A 219 32.06 -3.07 17.67
C GLU A 219 31.02 -3.23 18.79
N GLU A 220 31.09 -2.39 19.83
CA GLU A 220 30.16 -2.41 20.95
C GLU A 220 28.76 -1.99 20.50
N VAL A 221 28.65 -0.95 19.66
CA VAL A 221 27.38 -0.54 19.03
C VAL A 221 26.76 -1.69 18.25
N VAL A 222 27.56 -2.37 17.42
CA VAL A 222 27.10 -3.53 16.63
C VAL A 222 26.65 -4.68 17.53
N SER A 223 27.34 -4.90 18.66
CA SER A 223 26.96 -5.92 19.64
C SER A 223 25.62 -5.60 20.32
N LEU A 224 25.40 -4.32 20.69
CA LEU A 224 24.18 -3.84 21.35
C LEU A 224 22.97 -3.84 20.41
N LEU A 225 23.19 -3.55 19.12
CA LEU A 225 22.16 -3.70 18.08
C LEU A 225 21.69 -5.16 17.96
N ARG A 226 22.59 -6.14 18.08
CA ARG A 226 22.26 -7.57 18.00
C ARG A 226 21.54 -8.07 19.26
N SER A 227 21.95 -7.63 20.44
CA SER A 227 21.30 -7.98 21.71
C SER A 227 19.98 -7.24 21.94
N LYS A 228 19.66 -6.24 21.11
CA LYS A 228 18.45 -5.40 21.18
C LYS A 228 18.35 -4.58 22.47
N GLU A 229 19.47 -4.27 23.11
CA GLU A 229 19.51 -3.49 24.34
C GLU A 229 19.48 -1.98 24.06
N LYS A 230 18.28 -1.45 23.78
CA LYS A 230 18.09 -0.05 23.35
C LYS A 230 18.68 0.98 24.34
N SER A 231 18.49 0.81 25.65
CA SER A 231 18.93 1.82 26.63
C SER A 231 20.45 1.96 26.70
N LYS A 232 21.20 0.86 26.67
CA LYS A 232 22.68 0.91 26.65
C LYS A 232 23.19 1.48 25.33
N LEU A 233 22.54 1.10 24.22
CA LEU A 233 22.84 1.64 22.91
C LEU A 233 22.63 3.16 22.87
N GLU A 234 21.55 3.65 23.47
CA GLU A 234 21.26 5.08 23.57
C GLU A 234 22.34 5.84 24.36
N PHE A 235 22.79 5.28 25.48
CA PHE A 235 23.90 5.84 26.28
C PHE A 235 25.19 5.94 25.45
N LEU A 236 25.57 4.85 24.78
CA LEU A 236 26.78 4.80 23.96
C LEU A 236 26.70 5.75 22.76
N ILE A 237 25.54 5.84 22.09
CA ILE A 237 25.34 6.77 20.97
C ILE A 237 25.49 8.22 21.43
N ASN A 238 25.00 8.58 22.62
CA ASN A 238 25.17 9.94 23.15
C ASN A 238 26.66 10.28 23.34
N GLU A 239 27.45 9.36 23.90
CA GLU A 239 28.90 9.54 24.04
C GLU A 239 29.58 9.70 22.67
N LEU A 240 29.25 8.82 21.72
CA LEU A 240 29.82 8.84 20.36
C LEU A 240 29.40 10.08 19.56
N ALA A 241 28.21 10.64 19.83
CA ALA A 241 27.75 11.87 19.18
C ALA A 241 28.62 13.07 19.56
N VAL A 242 29.11 13.14 20.81
CA VAL A 242 30.02 14.21 21.25
C VAL A 242 31.33 14.11 20.47
N LYS A 243 31.94 12.92 20.42
CA LYS A 243 33.19 12.66 19.69
C LYS A 243 33.05 12.95 18.19
N TYR A 244 31.92 12.57 17.59
CA TYR A 244 31.68 12.79 16.17
C TYR A 244 31.56 14.28 15.82
N LYS A 245 30.94 15.09 16.69
CA LYS A 245 30.87 16.54 16.51
C LYS A 245 32.25 17.20 16.60
N GLU A 246 33.13 16.70 17.47
CA GLU A 246 34.53 17.15 17.54
C GLU A 246 35.29 16.87 16.24
N ILE A 247 35.09 15.68 15.65
CA ILE A 247 35.68 15.30 14.36
C ILE A 247 35.22 16.27 13.26
N ILE A 248 33.91 16.50 13.13
CA ILE A 248 33.37 17.44 12.12
C ILE A 248 33.94 18.85 12.33
N ALA A 249 33.98 19.33 13.58
CA ALA A 249 34.53 20.65 13.87
C ALA A 249 36.02 20.79 13.53
N SER A 250 36.77 19.68 13.55
CA SER A 250 38.18 19.66 13.15
C SER A 250 38.38 19.64 11.63
N GLU A 251 37.47 19.03 10.87
CA GLU A 251 37.55 18.96 9.40
C GLU A 251 37.12 20.27 8.72
N LEU A 252 36.34 21.10 9.41
CA LEU A 252 35.87 22.40 8.93
C LEU A 252 36.84 23.56 9.23
N LYS A 253 37.95 23.29 9.95
CA LYS A 253 39.03 24.26 10.22
C LYS A 253 40.12 24.18 9.16
#